data_AF-A0A919KPM8-F1
#
_entry.id   AF-A0A919KPM8-F1
#
_cell.length_a   1.000
_cell.length_b   1.000
_cell.length_c   1.000
_cell.angle_alpha   90.00
_cell.angle_beta   90.00
_cell.angle_gamma   90.00
#
_symmetry.space_group_name_H-M   'P 1'
#
loop_
_entity.id
_entity.type
_entity.pdbx_description
1 polymer ?
#
loop_
_entity_poly.entity_id
_entity_poly.type
_entity_poly.pdbx_seq_one_letter_code
_entity_poly.pdbx_strand_id
1 'polypeptide(L)'
;MAARRRMTAGVAAVLLAGLLAGCGGGPAQPPDPSASGTPSSASPSPSDADKPTDRSPHGVLLSAQLAMQTARRAKITYRLGADSAAGLLFWQPKTALQIKRGTPGTAEQLIVMDTTAYQGGDDATAARLGGRHWEKFGGATGADGHKEVPYAGLVDELNPVVALTAAVAAADPVLLGEEKIDDNTLQHYQVSTTAERYAAAQTQLSESRRAGLRTALAPGGATVLTLDLWLNDKDQLVQLRRTGTGPEGGADDLVQYSDFGGALSVQAPAEADTSDTGTRSTSPLAR
;
A
#
# COMPACT_ATOMS: atom_id res chain seq x y z
N MET A 1 23.44 -48.87 -6.47
CA MET A 1 22.58 -49.58 -7.45
C MET A 1 21.61 -48.58 -8.01
N ALA A 2 21.63 -48.39 -9.33
CA ALA A 2 20.77 -47.45 -10.06
C ALA A 2 19.42 -48.10 -10.37
N ALA A 3 18.33 -47.34 -10.27
CA ALA A 3 17.07 -47.70 -10.93
C ALA A 3 16.40 -46.43 -11.46
N ARG A 4 16.58 -46.21 -12.76
CA ARG A 4 15.90 -45.22 -13.59
C ARG A 4 14.42 -45.60 -13.73
N ARG A 5 13.50 -44.63 -13.75
CA ARG A 5 12.17 -44.82 -14.34
C ARG A 5 11.84 -43.66 -15.28
N ARG A 6 11.16 -44.05 -16.36
CA ARG A 6 11.17 -43.47 -17.70
C ARG A 6 10.13 -42.35 -17.88
N MET A 7 10.45 -41.47 -18.82
CA MET A 7 9.59 -40.46 -19.44
C MET A 7 8.36 -41.06 -20.15
N THR A 8 7.26 -40.32 -20.19
CA THR A 8 6.28 -40.35 -21.28
C THR A 8 5.77 -38.92 -21.54
N ALA A 9 5.96 -38.46 -22.77
CA ALA A 9 5.43 -37.22 -23.32
C ALA A 9 4.02 -37.44 -23.88
N GLY A 10 3.21 -36.38 -23.91
CA GLY A 10 1.93 -36.35 -24.61
C GLY A 10 1.63 -34.95 -25.11
N VAL A 11 1.76 -34.75 -26.42
CA VAL A 11 1.33 -33.56 -27.18
C VAL A 11 0.00 -33.91 -27.85
N ALA A 12 -0.98 -33.02 -27.79
CA ALA A 12 -2.11 -33.02 -28.73
C ALA A 12 -2.61 -31.58 -28.94
N ALA A 13 -2.36 -31.04 -30.13
CA ALA A 13 -2.97 -29.85 -30.66
C ALA A 13 -4.11 -30.26 -31.61
N VAL A 14 -5.26 -29.60 -31.53
CA VAL A 14 -6.32 -29.66 -32.55
C VAL A 14 -6.83 -28.25 -32.80
N LEU A 15 -6.52 -27.74 -34.00
CA LEU A 15 -7.19 -26.62 -34.67
C LEU A 15 -8.32 -27.21 -35.53
N LEU A 16 -9.48 -26.54 -35.61
CA LEU A 16 -10.29 -26.44 -36.84
C LEU A 16 -11.46 -25.44 -36.66
N ALA A 17 -11.55 -24.53 -37.63
CA ALA A 17 -12.61 -23.54 -37.83
C ALA A 17 -13.82 -24.13 -38.58
N GLY A 18 -14.98 -23.46 -38.51
CA GLY A 18 -16.15 -23.77 -39.34
C GLY A 18 -17.30 -22.79 -39.17
N LEU A 19 -17.53 -21.95 -40.19
CA LEU A 19 -18.70 -21.11 -40.44
C LEU A 19 -19.91 -21.94 -40.90
N LEU A 20 -21.14 -21.41 -40.74
CA LEU A 20 -22.33 -21.46 -41.64
C LEU A 20 -23.51 -20.76 -40.89
N ALA A 21 -23.98 -19.59 -41.32
CA ALA A 21 -25.09 -19.34 -42.26
C ALA A 21 -26.51 -19.56 -41.70
N GLY A 22 -27.29 -18.48 -41.63
CA GLY A 22 -28.73 -18.48 -41.34
C GLY A 22 -29.42 -17.23 -41.92
N CYS A 23 -30.15 -17.42 -43.03
CA CYS A 23 -30.87 -16.42 -43.81
C CYS A 23 -32.13 -15.86 -43.14
N GLY A 24 -32.50 -14.63 -43.51
CA GLY A 24 -33.86 -14.10 -43.42
C GLY A 24 -34.00 -12.82 -44.23
N GLY A 25 -34.44 -12.93 -45.48
CA GLY A 25 -34.57 -11.83 -46.45
C GLY A 25 -35.95 -11.15 -46.46
N GLY A 26 -35.96 -9.89 -46.91
CA GLY A 26 -37.14 -9.09 -47.28
C GLY A 26 -36.67 -7.77 -47.92
N PRO A 27 -37.34 -7.25 -48.97
CA PRO A 27 -36.67 -6.63 -50.12
C PRO A 27 -36.31 -5.14 -49.99
N ALA A 28 -35.33 -4.76 -50.82
CA ALA A 28 -34.76 -3.42 -50.98
C ALA A 28 -35.70 -2.44 -51.71
N GLN A 29 -35.65 -1.17 -51.30
CA GLN A 29 -36.12 -0.01 -52.06
C GLN A 29 -34.95 0.97 -52.23
N PRO A 30 -34.71 1.56 -53.42
CA PRO A 30 -33.58 2.46 -53.66
C PRO A 30 -33.83 3.90 -53.14
N PRO A 31 -32.79 4.76 -53.11
CA PRO A 31 -32.60 5.81 -52.11
C PRO A 31 -33.05 7.20 -52.58
N ASP A 32 -33.22 8.11 -51.62
CA ASP A 32 -32.97 9.53 -51.83
C ASP A 32 -32.31 10.15 -50.59
N PRO A 33 -31.35 11.09 -50.76
CA PRO A 33 -30.57 11.65 -49.67
C PRO A 33 -31.18 12.99 -49.20
N SER A 34 -31.23 13.21 -47.88
CA SER A 34 -30.75 14.44 -47.21
C SER A 34 -31.36 14.63 -45.83
N ALA A 35 -30.49 15.16 -44.95
CA ALA A 35 -30.76 16.09 -43.87
C ALA A 35 -31.15 15.56 -42.47
N SER A 36 -30.19 15.78 -41.56
CA SER A 36 -30.39 16.30 -40.20
C SER A 36 -30.78 15.31 -39.10
N GLY A 37 -29.79 14.55 -38.63
CA GLY A 37 -29.83 13.90 -37.31
C GLY A 37 -29.01 14.69 -36.28
N THR A 38 -29.71 15.36 -35.36
CA THR A 38 -29.18 15.91 -34.11
C THR A 38 -28.42 14.84 -33.30
N PRO A 39 -27.22 15.12 -32.75
CA PRO A 39 -26.58 14.19 -31.84
C PRO A 39 -27.34 14.16 -30.50
N SER A 40 -27.86 12.98 -30.17
CA SER A 40 -28.45 12.67 -28.86
C SER A 40 -27.36 12.81 -27.80
N SER A 41 -27.47 13.85 -26.96
CA SER A 41 -26.62 14.01 -25.78
C SER A 41 -26.91 12.86 -24.80
N ALA A 42 -25.97 11.93 -24.69
CA ALA A 42 -25.94 11.00 -23.57
C ALA A 42 -25.70 11.82 -22.29
N SER A 43 -26.70 11.84 -21.40
CA SER A 43 -26.52 12.37 -20.04
C SER A 43 -25.48 11.52 -19.30
N PRO A 44 -24.50 12.12 -18.61
CA PRO A 44 -23.57 11.36 -17.78
C PRO A 44 -24.31 10.74 -16.59
N SER A 45 -23.98 9.48 -16.28
CA SER A 45 -24.39 8.80 -15.05
C SER A 45 -23.91 9.59 -13.82
N PRO A 46 -24.65 9.58 -12.69
CA PRO A 46 -24.35 10.41 -11.53
C PRO A 46 -23.13 9.95 -10.69
N SER A 47 -22.26 9.09 -11.23
CA SER A 47 -21.08 8.57 -10.53
C SER A 47 -19.79 9.32 -10.85
N ASP A 48 -19.80 10.24 -11.82
CA ASP A 48 -18.59 10.98 -12.25
C ASP A 48 -18.48 12.39 -11.65
N ALA A 49 -19.42 12.79 -10.79
CA ALA A 49 -19.51 14.17 -10.28
C ALA A 49 -18.42 14.58 -9.28
N ASP A 50 -17.63 13.63 -8.75
CA ASP A 50 -16.56 13.91 -7.78
C ASP A 50 -15.13 13.73 -8.33
N LYS A 51 -14.99 13.35 -9.61
CA LYS A 51 -13.66 13.18 -10.21
C LYS A 51 -13.12 14.53 -10.70
N PRO A 52 -11.87 14.90 -10.37
CA PRO A 52 -11.24 16.07 -10.96
C PRO A 52 -11.35 16.02 -12.49
N THR A 53 -11.72 17.15 -13.11
CA THR A 53 -11.85 17.27 -14.57
C THR A 53 -10.51 17.11 -15.30
N ASP A 54 -9.39 17.21 -14.57
CA ASP A 54 -8.06 16.83 -15.06
C ASP A 54 -7.74 15.38 -14.68
N ARG A 55 -7.73 14.49 -15.68
CA ARG A 55 -7.26 13.10 -15.55
C ARG A 55 -5.81 12.92 -16.03
N SER A 56 -5.01 14.00 -16.02
CA SER A 56 -3.56 13.88 -16.12
C SER A 56 -3.03 12.95 -15.02
N PRO A 57 -1.90 12.25 -15.23
CA PRO A 57 -1.31 11.42 -14.19
C PRO A 57 -1.12 12.16 -12.86
N HIS A 58 -0.75 13.44 -12.90
CA HIS A 58 -0.61 14.27 -11.70
C HIS A 58 -1.96 14.52 -11.01
N GLY A 59 -2.99 14.87 -11.78
CA GLY A 59 -4.36 15.05 -11.27
C GLY A 59 -4.92 13.78 -10.61
N VAL A 60 -4.62 12.60 -11.16
CA VAL A 60 -5.02 11.32 -10.55
C VAL A 60 -4.27 11.06 -9.23
N LEU A 61 -2.96 11.34 -9.15
CA LEU A 61 -2.22 11.17 -7.89
C LEU A 61 -2.71 12.11 -6.77
N LEU A 62 -3.13 13.34 -7.13
CA LEU A 62 -3.80 14.25 -6.20
C LEU A 62 -5.15 13.69 -5.72
N SER A 63 -5.97 13.16 -6.64
CA SER A 63 -7.21 12.46 -6.32
C SER A 63 -6.97 11.29 -5.37
N ALA A 64 -5.94 10.49 -5.64
CA ALA A 64 -5.56 9.36 -4.80
C ALA A 64 -5.12 9.78 -3.40
N GLN A 65 -4.35 10.86 -3.28
CA GLN A 65 -3.97 11.41 -1.97
C GLN A 65 -5.21 11.78 -1.15
N LEU A 66 -6.20 12.44 -1.77
CA LEU A 66 -7.47 12.78 -1.13
C LEU A 66 -8.30 11.54 -0.76
N ALA A 67 -8.37 10.55 -1.64
CA ALA A 67 -9.07 9.28 -1.39
C ALA A 67 -8.48 8.57 -0.16
N MET A 68 -7.15 8.52 -0.04
CA MET A 68 -6.47 7.92 1.10
C MET A 68 -6.61 8.76 2.39
N GLN A 69 -6.58 10.09 2.31
CA GLN A 69 -6.91 10.95 3.46
C GLN A 69 -8.35 10.71 3.96
N THR A 70 -9.29 10.49 3.04
CA THR A 70 -10.69 10.21 3.38
C THR A 70 -10.87 8.81 3.97
N ALA A 71 -10.13 7.82 3.47
CA ALA A 71 -10.19 6.45 3.97
C ALA A 71 -9.67 6.31 5.42
N ARG A 72 -8.64 7.09 5.79
CA ARG A 72 -8.03 7.18 7.14
C ARG A 72 -7.39 5.90 7.71
N ARG A 73 -7.75 4.72 7.18
CA ARG A 73 -7.33 3.40 7.63
C ARG A 73 -7.48 2.35 6.53
N ALA A 74 -6.71 1.28 6.64
CA ALA A 74 -6.78 0.11 5.77
C ALA A 74 -6.21 -1.14 6.47
N LYS A 75 -6.53 -2.32 5.93
CA LYS A 75 -5.67 -3.50 6.11
C LYS A 75 -4.41 -3.34 5.28
N ILE A 76 -3.31 -3.85 5.80
CA ILE A 76 -2.01 -3.82 5.13
C ILE A 76 -1.34 -5.19 5.13
N THR A 77 -0.59 -5.46 4.08
CA THR A 77 0.48 -6.46 4.03
C THR A 77 1.72 -5.76 3.51
N TYR A 78 2.88 -6.03 4.07
CA TYR A 78 4.11 -5.41 3.60
C TYR A 78 5.31 -6.37 3.59
N ARG A 79 6.30 -5.99 2.78
CA ARG A 79 7.67 -6.50 2.79
C ARG A 79 8.62 -5.31 2.69
N LEU A 80 9.36 -5.03 3.76
CA LEU A 80 10.36 -3.96 3.85
C LEU A 80 11.74 -4.59 4.07
N GLY A 81 12.49 -4.80 2.99
CA GLY A 81 13.67 -5.67 3.02
C GLY A 81 13.34 -7.09 3.47
N ALA A 82 13.96 -7.54 4.57
CA ALA A 82 13.71 -8.86 5.18
C ALA A 82 12.51 -8.88 6.15
N ASP A 83 12.00 -7.71 6.55
CA ASP A 83 10.83 -7.63 7.43
C ASP A 83 9.54 -7.76 6.62
N SER A 84 8.59 -8.53 7.14
CA SER A 84 7.27 -8.67 6.52
C SER A 84 6.21 -8.96 7.58
N ALA A 85 5.06 -8.33 7.41
CA ALA A 85 3.94 -8.50 8.31
C ALA A 85 2.61 -8.20 7.59
N ALA A 86 1.52 -8.61 8.24
CA ALA A 86 0.18 -8.22 7.85
C ALA A 86 -0.58 -7.70 9.06
N GLY A 87 -1.55 -6.83 8.81
CA GLY A 87 -2.31 -6.20 9.89
C GLY A 87 -3.14 -5.00 9.47
N LEU A 88 -3.25 -4.04 10.38
CA LEU A 88 -4.08 -2.85 10.25
C LEU A 88 -3.23 -1.59 10.44
N LEU A 89 -3.50 -0.57 9.62
CA LEU A 89 -2.92 0.75 9.76
C LEU A 89 -4.02 1.81 9.78
N PHE A 90 -3.93 2.72 10.73
CA PHE A 90 -4.77 3.90 10.90
C PHE A 90 -3.83 5.09 10.92
N TRP A 91 -3.94 5.98 9.94
CA TRP A 91 -3.15 7.21 9.87
C TRP A 91 -3.91 8.42 10.41
N GLN A 92 -5.24 8.34 10.52
CA GLN A 92 -6.09 9.42 11.04
C GLN A 92 -7.34 8.91 11.81
N PRO A 93 -7.88 9.68 12.76
CA PRO A 93 -7.34 10.93 13.32
C PRO A 93 -6.16 10.71 14.27
N LYS A 94 -6.01 9.49 14.79
CA LYS A 94 -4.88 9.07 15.61
C LYS A 94 -4.18 7.90 14.93
N THR A 95 -2.85 7.86 15.05
CA THR A 95 -2.06 6.75 14.54
C THR A 95 -2.36 5.49 15.34
N ALA A 96 -2.69 4.41 14.63
CA ALA A 96 -2.66 3.07 15.20
C ALA A 96 -2.08 2.08 14.18
N LEU A 97 -1.30 1.14 14.68
CA LEU A 97 -0.72 0.04 13.91
C LEU A 97 -0.99 -1.24 14.68
N GLN A 98 -1.46 -2.28 14.02
CA GLN A 98 -1.48 -3.63 14.60
C GLN A 98 -0.95 -4.57 13.54
N ILE A 99 0.19 -5.21 13.80
CA ILE A 99 0.81 -6.14 12.86
C ILE A 99 1.23 -7.41 13.58
N LYS A 100 1.27 -8.50 12.82
CA LYS A 100 1.79 -9.79 13.27
C LYS A 100 2.97 -10.18 12.39
N ARG A 101 4.13 -10.42 13.00
CA ARG A 101 5.35 -10.88 12.31
C ARG A 101 5.51 -12.38 12.53
N GLY A 102 5.96 -13.10 11.51
CA GLY A 102 6.23 -14.54 11.60
C GLY A 102 5.01 -15.44 11.32
N THR A 103 5.13 -16.72 11.69
CA THR A 103 4.14 -17.75 11.36
C THR A 103 3.04 -17.88 12.42
N PRO A 104 1.83 -18.35 12.05
CA PRO A 104 0.77 -18.64 13.02
C PRO A 104 1.28 -19.52 14.18
N GLY A 105 1.07 -19.07 15.42
CA GLY A 105 1.48 -19.78 16.64
C GLY A 105 2.79 -19.32 17.28
N THR A 106 3.69 -18.67 16.52
CA THR A 106 4.93 -18.05 17.04
C THR A 106 5.02 -16.57 16.71
N ALA A 107 3.92 -16.01 16.20
CA ALA A 107 3.90 -14.66 15.69
C ALA A 107 3.93 -13.63 16.82
N GLU A 108 5.05 -12.94 16.95
CA GLU A 108 5.12 -11.71 17.73
C GLU A 108 4.21 -10.66 17.09
N GLN A 109 3.49 -9.94 17.92
CA GLN A 109 2.59 -8.87 17.52
C GLN A 109 3.13 -7.53 18.02
N LEU A 110 2.94 -6.52 17.19
CA LEU A 110 3.15 -5.13 17.56
C LEU A 110 1.82 -4.40 17.44
N ILE A 111 1.41 -3.75 18.53
CA ILE A 111 0.25 -2.86 18.57
C ILE A 111 0.74 -1.47 18.99
N VAL A 112 0.65 -0.48 18.10
CA VAL A 112 0.88 0.93 18.41
C VAL A 112 -0.48 1.63 18.46
N MET A 113 -0.72 2.38 19.52
CA MET A 113 -1.91 3.21 19.71
C MET A 113 -1.44 4.58 20.20
N ASP A 114 -1.30 5.52 19.27
CA ASP A 114 -0.83 6.88 19.55
C ASP A 114 0.54 6.85 20.27
N THR A 115 0.62 7.31 21.52
CA THR A 115 1.86 7.39 22.29
C THR A 115 2.22 6.11 23.06
N THR A 116 1.48 5.02 22.86
CA THR A 116 1.64 3.75 23.59
C THR A 116 1.80 2.61 22.61
N ALA A 117 2.68 1.66 22.93
CA ALA A 117 2.84 0.44 22.17
C ALA A 117 2.79 -0.79 23.09
N TYR A 118 2.40 -1.91 22.48
CA TYR A 118 2.38 -3.23 23.06
C TYR A 118 3.15 -4.16 22.13
N GLN A 119 4.07 -4.95 22.69
CA GLN A 119 4.86 -5.92 21.97
C GLN A 119 4.74 -7.28 22.64
N GLY A 120 4.58 -8.34 21.87
CA GLY A 120 4.45 -9.71 22.36
C GLY A 120 3.23 -10.40 21.76
N GLY A 121 2.38 -11.00 22.61
CA GLY A 121 1.26 -11.84 22.18
C GLY A 121 1.67 -13.25 21.79
N ASP A 122 2.89 -13.66 22.16
CA ASP A 122 3.50 -14.96 21.90
C ASP A 122 4.00 -15.63 23.19
N ASP A 123 4.19 -16.95 23.13
CA ASP A 123 4.59 -17.77 24.28
C ASP A 123 6.00 -17.45 24.80
N ALA A 124 6.91 -16.98 23.94
CA ALA A 124 8.27 -16.63 24.35
C ALA A 124 8.27 -15.36 25.22
N THR A 125 7.42 -14.39 24.87
CA THR A 125 7.15 -13.22 25.71
C THR A 125 6.51 -13.64 27.02
N ALA A 126 5.52 -14.54 27.00
CA ALA A 126 4.87 -15.05 28.21
C ALA A 126 5.85 -15.74 29.18
N ALA A 127 6.73 -16.60 28.65
CA ALA A 127 7.76 -17.26 29.44
C ALA A 127 8.69 -16.27 30.15
N ARG A 128 9.01 -15.15 29.50
CA ARG A 128 9.86 -14.09 30.06
C ARG A 128 9.16 -13.21 31.10
N LEU A 129 7.84 -13.03 30.98
CA LEU A 129 7.05 -12.13 31.84
C LEU A 129 6.25 -12.84 32.94
N GLY A 130 6.54 -14.12 33.21
CA GLY A 130 5.86 -14.89 34.25
C GLY A 130 4.39 -15.21 33.91
N GLY A 131 4.09 -15.44 32.63
CA GLY A 131 2.78 -15.85 32.13
C GLY A 131 1.96 -14.74 31.46
N ARG A 132 2.43 -13.49 31.47
CA ARG A 132 1.78 -12.37 30.76
C ARG A 132 2.31 -12.25 29.34
N HIS A 133 1.45 -12.10 28.34
CA HIS A 133 1.90 -12.16 26.95
C HIS A 133 2.37 -10.82 26.39
N TRP A 134 2.15 -9.70 27.07
CA TRP A 134 2.38 -8.37 26.50
C TRP A 134 3.30 -7.50 27.33
N GLU A 135 4.22 -6.80 26.67
CA GLU A 135 4.92 -5.65 27.22
C GLU A 135 4.27 -4.37 26.72
N LYS A 136 3.92 -3.47 27.64
CA LYS A 136 3.43 -2.12 27.35
C LYS A 136 4.55 -1.11 27.58
N PHE A 137 4.67 -0.14 26.68
CA PHE A 137 5.56 1.00 26.86
C PHE A 137 5.04 2.25 26.17
N GLY A 138 5.37 3.41 26.73
CA GLY A 138 5.16 4.70 26.10
C GLY A 138 6.35 5.11 25.22
N GLY A 139 6.10 5.99 24.25
CA GLY A 139 7.18 6.66 23.53
C GLY A 139 7.91 7.67 24.40
N ALA A 140 9.18 7.90 24.09
CA ALA A 140 10.00 8.90 24.75
C ALA A 140 9.39 10.31 24.62
N THR A 141 9.67 11.17 25.59
CA THR A 141 9.30 12.59 25.47
C THR A 141 10.37 13.31 24.66
N GLY A 142 9.96 13.90 23.54
CA GLY A 142 10.83 14.68 22.68
C GLY A 142 11.27 16.00 23.32
N ALA A 143 12.21 16.68 22.67
CA ALA A 143 12.71 17.99 23.13
C ALA A 143 11.62 19.09 23.12
N ASP A 144 10.55 18.89 22.35
CA ASP A 144 9.36 19.74 22.27
C ASP A 144 8.35 19.46 23.41
N GLY A 145 8.62 18.49 24.28
CA GLY A 145 7.76 18.11 25.40
C GLY A 145 6.61 17.18 25.00
N HIS A 146 6.49 16.79 23.74
CA HIS A 146 5.48 15.84 23.28
C HIS A 146 5.99 14.39 23.39
N LYS A 147 5.09 13.46 23.74
CA LYS A 147 5.41 12.03 23.68
C LYS A 147 5.45 11.58 22.23
N GLU A 148 6.52 10.93 21.85
CA GLU A 148 6.68 10.33 20.53
C GLU A 148 5.71 9.15 20.36
N VAL A 149 5.31 8.90 19.11
CA VAL A 149 4.63 7.67 18.72
C VAL A 149 5.71 6.59 18.58
N PRO A 150 5.68 5.50 19.37
CA PRO A 150 6.61 4.39 19.17
C PRO A 150 6.49 3.82 17.75
N TYR A 151 7.60 3.44 17.13
CA TYR A 151 7.63 2.95 15.74
C TYR A 151 7.04 3.93 14.71
N ALA A 152 7.10 5.23 15.01
CA ALA A 152 6.75 6.30 14.09
C ALA A 152 7.43 6.16 12.71
N GLY A 153 8.67 5.68 12.66
CA GLY A 153 9.39 5.42 11.41
C GLY A 153 8.69 4.38 10.53
N LEU A 154 8.42 3.19 11.08
CA LEU A 154 7.66 2.14 10.40
C LEU A 154 6.29 2.64 9.92
N VAL A 155 5.58 3.40 10.75
CA VAL A 155 4.30 4.01 10.36
C VAL A 155 4.46 4.92 9.15
N ASP A 156 5.49 5.78 9.11
CA ASP A 156 5.75 6.67 7.96
C ASP A 156 6.07 5.87 6.68
N GLU A 157 6.80 4.76 6.81
CA GLU A 157 7.12 3.87 5.69
C GLU A 157 5.87 3.16 5.14
N LEU A 158 4.88 2.87 5.97
CA LEU A 158 3.66 2.15 5.59
C LEU A 158 2.49 3.08 5.24
N ASN A 159 2.58 4.37 5.54
CA ASN A 159 1.47 5.29 5.35
C ASN A 159 1.29 5.66 3.86
N PRO A 160 0.12 5.33 3.25
CA PRO A 160 -0.11 5.59 1.84
C PRO A 160 -0.15 7.09 1.53
N VAL A 161 -0.57 7.93 2.48
CA VAL A 161 -0.58 9.39 2.30
C VAL A 161 0.83 9.94 2.25
N VAL A 162 1.79 9.38 2.99
CA VAL A 162 3.21 9.80 2.94
C VAL A 162 3.80 9.51 1.55
N ALA A 163 3.53 8.31 1.02
CA ALA A 163 3.97 7.92 -0.32
C ALA A 163 3.32 8.77 -1.42
N LEU A 164 2.02 9.00 -1.36
CA LEU A 164 1.31 9.84 -2.32
C LEU A 164 1.74 11.31 -2.26
N THR A 165 2.03 11.83 -1.07
CA THR A 165 2.59 13.19 -0.92
C THR A 165 3.92 13.32 -1.65
N ALA A 166 4.80 12.32 -1.52
CA ALA A 166 6.06 12.31 -2.26
C ALA A 166 5.85 12.15 -3.78
N ALA A 167 4.88 11.33 -4.20
CA ALA A 167 4.56 11.11 -5.61
C ALA A 167 3.99 12.36 -6.28
N VAL A 168 3.12 13.10 -5.59
CA VAL A 168 2.56 14.38 -6.06
C VAL A 168 3.62 15.49 -6.14
N ALA A 169 4.59 15.48 -5.23
CA ALA A 169 5.68 16.45 -5.20
C ALA A 169 6.78 16.17 -6.25
N ALA A 170 6.83 14.96 -6.78
CA ALA A 170 7.78 14.60 -7.83
C ALA A 170 7.35 15.14 -9.19
N ALA A 171 8.33 15.31 -10.07
CA ALA A 171 8.08 15.73 -11.44
C ALA A 171 7.57 14.54 -12.27
N ASP A 172 6.73 14.86 -13.26
CA ASP A 172 6.40 13.99 -14.39
C ASP A 172 5.91 12.58 -14.02
N PRO A 173 4.81 12.43 -13.24
CA PRO A 173 4.18 11.12 -13.07
C PRO A 173 3.72 10.56 -14.42
N VAL A 174 3.92 9.27 -14.62
CA VAL A 174 3.60 8.57 -15.86
C VAL A 174 2.55 7.50 -15.60
N LEU A 175 1.51 7.44 -16.43
CA LEU A 175 0.61 6.27 -16.51
C LEU A 175 1.26 5.23 -17.42
N LEU A 176 1.55 4.05 -16.87
CA LEU A 176 2.12 2.93 -17.63
C LEU A 176 1.04 2.06 -18.28
N GLY A 177 -0.18 2.10 -17.75
CA GLY A 177 -1.36 1.46 -18.33
C GLY A 177 -2.18 0.73 -17.29
N GLU A 178 -3.08 -0.11 -17.79
CA GLU A 178 -3.92 -0.97 -16.98
C GLU A 178 -3.24 -2.33 -16.74
N GLU A 179 -3.26 -2.80 -15.51
CA GLU A 179 -2.75 -4.11 -15.11
C GLU A 179 -3.81 -4.86 -14.32
N LYS A 180 -3.89 -6.18 -14.55
CA LYS A 180 -4.74 -7.06 -13.75
C LYS A 180 -3.90 -7.74 -12.68
N ILE A 181 -4.15 -7.39 -11.42
CA ILE A 181 -3.54 -8.04 -10.25
C ILE A 181 -4.64 -8.78 -9.50
N ASP A 182 -4.49 -10.11 -9.43
CA ASP A 182 -5.55 -11.04 -9.01
C ASP A 182 -6.85 -10.81 -9.82
N ASP A 183 -7.96 -10.55 -9.15
CA ASP A 183 -9.26 -10.25 -9.77
C ASP A 183 -9.53 -8.73 -9.90
N ASN A 184 -8.52 -7.89 -9.64
CA ASN A 184 -8.66 -6.44 -9.69
C ASN A 184 -7.98 -5.85 -10.92
N THR A 185 -8.71 -4.98 -11.62
CA THR A 185 -8.18 -4.12 -12.68
C THR A 185 -7.67 -2.83 -12.06
N LEU A 186 -6.39 -2.52 -12.27
CA LEU A 186 -5.67 -1.42 -11.63
C LEU A 186 -4.98 -0.55 -12.66
N GLN A 187 -4.93 0.75 -12.41
CA GLN A 187 -4.12 1.69 -13.19
C GLN A 187 -2.73 1.80 -12.55
N HIS A 188 -1.69 1.53 -13.33
CA HIS A 188 -0.30 1.54 -12.86
C HIS A 188 0.36 2.88 -13.20
N TYR A 189 0.70 3.63 -12.17
CA TYR A 189 1.45 4.88 -12.26
C TYR A 189 2.88 4.67 -11.79
N GLN A 190 3.82 5.37 -12.43
CA GLN A 190 5.21 5.39 -12.02
C GLN A 190 5.70 6.82 -11.80
N VAL A 191 6.52 6.98 -10.77
CA VAL A 191 7.17 8.24 -10.42
C VAL A 191 8.63 7.98 -10.05
N SER A 192 9.54 8.80 -10.54
CA SER A 192 10.94 8.78 -10.12
C SER A 192 11.25 9.94 -9.17
N THR A 193 11.91 9.65 -8.06
CA THR A 193 12.35 10.63 -7.07
C THR A 193 13.67 10.20 -6.42
N THR A 194 14.05 10.85 -5.32
CA THR A 194 15.16 10.42 -4.45
C THR A 194 14.64 10.26 -3.03
N ALA A 195 15.33 9.49 -2.19
CA ALA A 195 14.97 9.39 -0.76
C ALA A 195 15.02 10.77 -0.06
N GLU A 196 15.94 11.63 -0.48
CA GLU A 196 16.03 13.03 -0.02
C GLU A 196 14.74 13.81 -0.34
N ARG A 197 14.31 13.80 -1.61
CA ARG A 197 13.09 14.51 -2.03
C ARG A 197 11.83 13.91 -1.42
N TYR A 198 11.77 12.59 -1.31
CA TYR A 198 10.66 11.89 -0.66
C TYR A 198 10.51 12.35 0.78
N ALA A 199 11.60 12.40 1.56
CA ALA A 199 11.58 12.85 2.94
C ALA A 199 11.34 14.37 3.06
N ALA A 200 11.92 15.17 2.17
CA ALA A 200 11.74 16.63 2.15
C ALA A 200 10.28 17.04 1.85
N ALA A 201 9.55 16.26 1.06
CA ALA A 201 8.12 16.47 0.82
C ALA A 201 7.27 16.33 2.10
N GLN A 202 7.80 15.69 3.16
CA GLN A 202 7.09 15.45 4.41
C GLN A 202 7.27 16.62 5.39
N THR A 203 6.75 17.79 5.02
CA THR A 203 6.86 19.02 5.83
C THR A 203 6.18 18.90 7.19
N GLN A 204 5.21 18.00 7.33
CA GLN A 204 4.51 17.67 8.57
C GLN A 204 5.34 16.84 9.56
N LEU A 205 6.41 16.18 9.12
CA LEU A 205 7.26 15.37 9.99
C LEU A 205 8.35 16.22 10.63
N SER A 206 8.77 15.84 11.85
CA SER A 206 9.94 16.43 12.48
C SER A 206 11.21 16.11 11.69
N GLU A 207 12.27 16.89 11.91
CA GLU A 207 13.56 16.69 11.23
C GLU A 207 14.14 15.29 11.46
N SER A 208 14.08 14.81 12.71
CA SER A 208 14.52 13.44 13.06
C SER A 208 13.72 12.37 12.30
N ARG A 209 12.40 12.53 12.18
CA ARG A 209 11.55 11.60 11.40
C ARG A 209 11.85 11.64 9.92
N ARG A 210 12.05 12.83 9.32
CA ARG A 210 12.48 12.96 7.93
C ARG A 210 13.84 12.30 7.69
N ALA A 211 14.80 12.49 8.60
CA ALA A 211 16.11 11.87 8.50
C ALA A 211 16.04 10.33 8.58
N GLY A 212 15.23 9.80 9.51
CA GLY A 212 14.95 8.36 9.62
C GLY A 212 14.33 7.79 8.35
N LEU A 213 13.27 8.43 7.85
CA LEU A 213 12.58 8.04 6.63
C LEU A 213 13.50 8.05 5.40
N ARG A 214 14.34 9.08 5.25
CA ARG A 214 15.34 9.15 4.19
C ARG A 214 16.31 7.97 4.25
N THR A 215 16.83 7.65 5.44
CA THR A 215 17.75 6.53 5.62
C THR A 215 17.06 5.18 5.35
N ALA A 216 15.82 5.01 5.80
CA ALA A 216 15.04 3.80 5.60
C ALA A 216 14.76 3.50 4.10
N LEU A 217 14.60 4.55 3.30
CA LEU A 217 14.28 4.46 1.86
C LEU A 217 15.52 4.37 0.95
N ALA A 218 16.73 4.58 1.47
CA ALA A 218 17.98 4.49 0.71
C ALA A 218 18.95 3.42 1.26
N PRO A 219 18.48 2.19 1.53
CA PRO A 219 19.40 1.12 1.93
C PRO A 219 20.45 0.91 0.84
N GLY A 220 21.70 0.69 1.24
CA GLY A 220 22.82 0.47 0.31
C GLY A 220 23.19 1.67 -0.57
N GLY A 221 22.76 2.89 -0.19
CA GLY A 221 23.12 4.13 -0.87
C GLY A 221 22.31 4.40 -2.13
N ALA A 222 21.06 3.93 -2.20
CA ALA A 222 20.20 4.17 -3.36
C ALA A 222 20.02 5.68 -3.64
N THR A 223 20.39 6.11 -4.84
CA THR A 223 20.34 7.52 -5.24
C THR A 223 19.05 7.88 -5.97
N VAL A 224 18.46 6.90 -6.66
CA VAL A 224 17.17 7.00 -7.35
C VAL A 224 16.19 6.07 -6.65
N LEU A 225 14.97 6.57 -6.42
CA LEU A 225 13.84 5.84 -5.89
C LEU A 225 12.70 5.90 -6.89
N THR A 226 12.30 4.75 -7.40
CA THR A 226 11.12 4.60 -8.26
C THR A 226 9.95 4.15 -7.40
N LEU A 227 8.83 4.87 -7.51
CA LEU A 227 7.55 4.51 -6.92
C LEU A 227 6.65 3.99 -8.02
N ASP A 228 6.24 2.73 -7.89
CA ASP A 228 5.16 2.15 -8.67
C ASP A 228 3.91 2.15 -7.79
N LEU A 229 2.84 2.79 -8.29
CA LEU A 229 1.59 3.00 -7.59
C LEU A 229 0.47 2.36 -8.41
N TRP A 230 -0.22 1.38 -7.84
CA TRP A 230 -1.40 0.79 -8.46
C TRP A 230 -2.65 1.34 -7.78
N LEU A 231 -3.51 1.95 -8.60
CA LEU A 231 -4.75 2.57 -8.16
C LEU A 231 -5.96 1.79 -8.67
N ASN A 232 -6.98 1.63 -7.83
CA ASN A 232 -8.26 1.07 -8.27
C ASN A 232 -9.14 2.14 -8.97
N ASP A 233 -10.34 1.73 -9.37
CA ASP A 233 -11.35 2.57 -10.03
C ASP A 233 -11.83 3.78 -9.18
N LYS A 234 -11.55 3.77 -7.88
CA LYS A 234 -11.85 4.83 -6.92
C LYS A 234 -10.61 5.67 -6.57
N ASP A 235 -9.57 5.58 -7.39
CA ASP A 235 -8.26 6.21 -7.18
C ASP A 235 -7.62 5.83 -5.82
N GLN A 236 -7.99 4.71 -5.19
CA GLN A 236 -7.36 4.26 -3.94
C GLN A 236 -6.06 3.51 -4.25
N LEU A 237 -4.99 3.83 -3.52
CA LEU A 237 -3.72 3.13 -3.62
C LEU A 237 -3.83 1.74 -3.02
N VAL A 238 -3.86 0.71 -3.87
CA VAL A 238 -3.97 -0.69 -3.45
C VAL A 238 -2.62 -1.39 -3.34
N GLN A 239 -1.62 -0.91 -4.08
CA GLN A 239 -0.26 -1.43 -4.01
C GLN A 239 0.73 -0.29 -4.23
N LEU A 240 1.76 -0.27 -3.39
CA LEU A 240 2.92 0.58 -3.49
C LEU A 240 4.14 -0.33 -3.59
N ARG A 241 4.92 -0.19 -4.66
CA ARG A 241 6.26 -0.75 -4.72
C ARG A 241 7.26 0.39 -4.78
N ARG A 242 8.31 0.27 -3.97
CA ARG A 242 9.42 1.20 -3.96
C ARG A 242 10.67 0.44 -4.32
N THR A 243 11.27 0.80 -5.46
CA THR A 243 12.53 0.22 -5.89
C THR A 243 13.61 1.28 -5.87
N GLY A 244 14.77 0.95 -5.33
CA GLY A 244 15.94 1.81 -5.34
C GLY A 244 17.12 1.09 -5.97
N THR A 245 18.06 1.82 -6.56
CA THR A 245 19.34 1.25 -7.02
C THR A 245 20.47 2.03 -6.40
N GLY A 246 21.37 1.33 -5.71
CA GLY A 246 22.55 1.89 -5.07
C GLY A 246 23.79 0.99 -5.25
N PRO A 247 24.98 1.49 -4.89
CA PRO A 247 26.24 0.76 -5.05
C PRO A 247 26.31 -0.55 -4.27
N GLU A 248 25.64 -0.64 -3.11
CA GLU A 248 25.66 -1.81 -2.23
C GLU A 248 24.38 -2.65 -2.31
N GLY A 249 23.51 -2.35 -3.28
CA GLY A 249 22.17 -2.93 -3.40
C GLY A 249 21.10 -1.86 -3.41
N GLY A 250 19.83 -2.28 -3.39
CA GLY A 250 18.69 -1.42 -3.58
C GLY A 250 17.54 -1.72 -2.62
N ALA A 251 16.65 -0.75 -2.46
CA ALA A 251 15.33 -1.02 -1.87
C ALA A 251 14.50 -1.84 -2.86
N ASP A 252 13.74 -2.83 -2.36
CA ASP A 252 12.64 -3.44 -3.08
C ASP A 252 11.53 -3.72 -2.07
N ASP A 253 10.83 -2.65 -1.72
CA ASP A 253 9.78 -2.68 -0.72
C ASP A 253 8.42 -2.77 -1.40
N LEU A 254 7.52 -3.53 -0.79
CA LEU A 254 6.16 -3.71 -1.26
C LEU A 254 5.20 -3.47 -0.09
N VAL A 255 4.19 -2.64 -0.31
CA VAL A 255 3.07 -2.44 0.63
C VAL A 255 1.77 -2.58 -0.15
N GLN A 256 0.88 -3.45 0.32
CA GLN A 256 -0.44 -3.67 -0.24
C GLN A 256 -1.49 -3.20 0.75
N TYR A 257 -2.54 -2.58 0.24
CA TYR A 257 -3.64 -2.01 1.02
C TYR A 257 -4.97 -2.60 0.56
N SER A 258 -5.82 -2.93 1.52
CA SER A 258 -7.18 -3.43 1.28
C SER A 258 -8.12 -2.97 2.39
N ASP A 259 -9.42 -3.25 2.25
CA ASP A 259 -10.44 -2.94 3.26
C ASP A 259 -10.35 -1.50 3.80
N PHE A 260 -10.36 -0.54 2.86
CA PHE A 260 -10.26 0.88 3.19
C PHE A 260 -11.46 1.37 3.99
N GLY A 261 -11.20 2.19 5.02
CA GLY A 261 -12.24 2.79 5.85
C GLY A 261 -13.00 1.78 6.73
N GLY A 262 -14.26 2.09 7.04
CA GLY A 262 -15.17 1.16 7.72
C GLY A 262 -14.92 0.92 9.22
N ALA A 263 -15.43 -0.21 9.71
CA ALA A 263 -15.49 -0.62 11.13
C ALA A 263 -14.21 -1.31 11.64
N LEU A 264 -13.06 -1.05 11.02
CA LEU A 264 -11.79 -1.55 11.52
C LEU A 264 -11.50 -0.94 12.90
N SER A 265 -11.01 -1.76 13.83
CA SER A 265 -10.58 -1.33 15.16
C SER A 265 -9.33 -2.06 15.62
N VAL A 266 -8.44 -1.35 16.31
CA VAL A 266 -7.32 -1.91 17.06
C VAL A 266 -7.68 -1.83 18.54
N GLN A 267 -7.47 -2.93 19.26
CA GLN A 267 -7.76 -3.01 20.69
C GLN A 267 -6.47 -3.21 21.47
N ALA A 268 -6.37 -2.55 22.62
CA ALA A 268 -5.30 -2.83 23.56
C ALA A 268 -5.45 -4.26 24.11
N PRO A 269 -4.33 -4.96 24.38
CA PRO A 269 -4.35 -6.20 25.14
C PRO A 269 -4.99 -6.03 26.52
N ALA A 270 -5.44 -7.14 27.11
CA ALA A 270 -5.99 -7.13 28.46
C ALA A 270 -4.91 -6.66 29.46
N GLU A 271 -5.24 -5.71 30.34
CA GLU A 271 -4.30 -5.19 31.33
C GLU A 271 -3.78 -6.29 32.28
N ALA A 272 -4.60 -7.30 32.58
CA ALA A 272 -4.19 -8.46 33.37
C ALA A 272 -3.12 -9.34 32.68
N ASP A 273 -3.04 -9.29 31.35
CA ASP A 273 -2.09 -10.02 30.52
C ASP A 273 -0.93 -9.13 30.03
N THR A 274 -0.80 -7.94 30.62
CA THR A 274 0.16 -6.91 30.20
C THR A 274 1.10 -6.53 31.34
N SER A 275 2.38 -6.38 31.03
CA SER A 275 3.41 -5.85 31.92
C SER A 275 3.83 -4.46 31.44
N ASP A 276 3.68 -3.43 32.27
CA ASP A 276 4.18 -2.08 31.96
C ASP A 276 5.70 -2.02 32.17
N THR A 277 6.42 -1.58 31.15
CA THR A 277 7.88 -1.47 31.12
C THR A 277 8.37 -0.01 31.07
N GLY A 278 7.45 0.95 31.23
CA GLY A 278 7.75 2.37 31.28
C GLY A 278 7.84 3.01 29.90
N THR A 279 8.91 3.77 29.67
CA THR A 279 9.11 4.55 28.45
C THR A 279 10.29 4.00 27.65
N ARG A 280 10.13 3.92 26.32
CA ARG A 280 11.18 3.45 25.40
C ARG A 280 11.40 4.49 24.29
N SER A 281 12.66 4.80 24.01
CA SER A 281 13.03 5.48 22.77
C SER A 281 13.11 4.44 21.67
N THR A 282 12.29 4.57 20.64
CA THR A 282 12.34 3.71 19.45
C THR A 282 13.12 4.42 18.36
N SER A 283 14.13 3.74 17.81
CA SER A 283 14.89 4.26 16.67
C SER A 283 13.94 4.69 15.53
N PRO A 284 14.21 5.78 14.80
CA PRO A 284 13.50 6.11 13.57
C PRO A 284 13.56 5.02 12.49
N LEU A 285 14.49 4.06 12.63
CA LEU A 285 14.64 2.90 11.74
C LEU A 285 14.05 1.62 12.33
N ALA A 286 13.39 1.68 13.49
CA ALA A 286 12.78 0.51 14.10
C ALA A 286 11.62 0.02 13.22
N ARG A 287 11.73 -1.23 12.76
CA ARG A 287 10.73 -1.96 11.99
C ARG A 287 10.19 -3.14 12.79
#